data_AF-W4V6W1-F1
#
_entry.id   AF-W4V6W1-F1
#
_cell.length_a   1.000
_cell.length_b   1.000
_cell.length_c   1.000
_cell.angle_alpha   90.00
_cell.angle_beta   90.00
_cell.angle_gamma   90.00
#
_symmetry.space_group_name_H-M   'P 1'
#
loop_
_entity.id
_entity.type
_entity.pdbx_description
1 polymer ?
#
loop_
_entity_poly.entity_id
_entity_poly.type
_entity_poly.pdbx_seq_one_letter_code
_entity_poly.pdbx_strand_id
1 'polypeptide(L)'
;MTDEEFNEIKKHPIIAYNILKDVEFLKNGLNGILQHHERYDGKGYPYGLKGKEICIFARIMCVADAFDAMTSDRPYRKGMDMESA
;
A
#
# COMPACT_ATOMS: atom_id res chain seq x y z
N MET A 1 18.51 2.90 2.67
CA MET A 1 17.78 4.15 2.87
C MET A 1 17.95 4.57 4.30
N THR A 2 18.11 5.87 4.54
CA THR A 2 18.04 6.47 5.87
C THR A 2 16.58 6.55 6.34
N ASP A 3 16.38 6.76 7.64
CA ASP A 3 15.03 6.95 8.20
C ASP A 3 14.32 8.18 7.60
N GLU A 4 15.08 9.21 7.28
CA GLU A 4 14.58 10.44 6.66
C GLU A 4 14.07 10.18 5.23
N GLU A 5 14.87 9.50 4.41
CA GLU A 5 14.45 9.08 3.07
C GLU A 5 13.21 8.18 3.13
N PHE A 6 13.14 7.28 4.10
CA PHE A 6 12.00 6.39 4.28
C PHE A 6 10.73 7.15 4.71
N ASN A 7 10.88 8.16 5.55
CA ASN A 7 9.78 9.05 5.94
C ASN A 7 9.23 9.83 4.75
N GLU A 8 10.06 10.24 3.80
CA GLU A 8 9.58 10.87 2.56
C GLU A 8 8.81 9.88 1.67
N ILE A 9 9.31 8.65 1.48
CA ILE A 9 8.60 7.64 0.68
C ILE A 9 7.23 7.32 1.28
N LYS A 10 7.10 7.24 2.60
CA LYS A 10 5.82 6.97 3.29
C LYS A 10 4.73 8.01 3.03
N LYS A 11 5.06 9.18 2.47
CA LYS A 11 4.08 10.22 2.11
C LYS A 11 3.31 9.91 0.82
N HIS A 12 3.79 8.99 -0.02
CA HIS A 12 3.19 8.78 -1.35
C HIS A 12 1.69 8.42 -1.34
N PRO A 13 1.11 7.69 -0.35
CA PRO A 13 -0.34 7.44 -0.34
C PRO A 13 -1.13 8.74 -0.18
N ILE A 14 -0.67 9.66 0.67
CA ILE A 14 -1.28 10.97 0.89
C ILE A 14 -1.12 11.84 -0.36
N ILE A 15 0.05 11.84 -0.98
CA ILE A 15 0.32 12.60 -2.20
C ILE A 15 -0.59 12.11 -3.32
N ALA A 16 -0.66 10.80 -3.55
CA ALA A 16 -1.53 10.20 -4.57
C ALA A 16 -3.01 10.51 -4.33
N TYR A 17 -3.49 10.40 -3.09
CA TYR A 17 -4.84 10.82 -2.73
C TYR A 17 -5.10 12.28 -3.13
N ASN A 18 -4.18 13.19 -2.78
CA ASN A 18 -4.35 14.62 -3.08
C ASN A 18 -4.34 14.94 -4.57
N ILE A 19 -3.58 14.18 -5.37
CA ILE A 19 -3.57 14.31 -6.84
C ILE A 19 -4.89 13.82 -7.44
N LEU A 20 -5.46 12.73 -6.90
CA LEU A 20 -6.57 12.00 -7.53
C LEU A 20 -7.95 12.35 -6.97
N LYS A 21 -8.03 13.04 -5.82
CA LYS A 21 -9.31 13.27 -5.12
C LYS A 21 -10.39 13.99 -5.94
N ASP A 22 -9.97 14.81 -6.89
CA ASP A 22 -10.86 15.61 -7.74
C ASP A 22 -11.27 14.87 -9.03
N VAL A 23 -10.77 13.64 -9.24
CA VAL A 23 -11.12 12.79 -10.39
C VAL A 23 -12.36 11.95 -10.05
N GLU A 24 -13.51 12.32 -10.64
CA GLU A 24 -14.82 11.77 -10.27
C GLU A 24 -14.87 10.24 -10.27
N PHE A 25 -14.36 9.59 -11.32
CA PHE A 25 -14.43 8.13 -11.46
C PHE A 25 -13.57 7.37 -10.44
N LEU A 26 -12.61 8.05 -9.79
CA LEU A 26 -11.72 7.44 -8.80
C LEU A 26 -12.23 7.57 -7.36
N LYS A 27 -13.26 8.38 -7.09
CA LYS A 27 -13.73 8.70 -5.74
C LYS A 27 -13.92 7.47 -4.84
N ASN A 28 -14.51 6.40 -5.39
CA ASN A 28 -14.79 5.18 -4.64
C ASN A 28 -13.52 4.38 -4.27
N GLY A 29 -12.42 4.57 -5.00
CA GLY A 29 -11.14 3.90 -4.77
C GLY A 29 -10.14 4.69 -3.93
N LEU A 30 -10.40 5.96 -3.64
CA LEU A 30 -9.43 6.86 -2.98
C LEU A 30 -8.97 6.34 -1.61
N ASN A 31 -9.87 5.76 -0.81
CA ASN A 31 -9.49 5.16 0.47
C ASN A 31 -8.59 3.93 0.30
N GLY A 32 -8.76 3.19 -0.80
CA GLY A 32 -7.86 2.09 -1.17
C GLY A 32 -6.45 2.62 -1.39
N ILE A 33 -6.32 3.66 -2.22
CA ILE A 33 -5.04 4.32 -2.52
C ILE A 33 -4.42 4.92 -1.26
N LEU A 34 -5.19 5.59 -0.41
CA LEU A 34 -4.66 6.25 0.78
C LEU A 34 -4.18 5.27 1.85
N GLN A 35 -4.81 4.10 1.95
CA GLN A 35 -4.62 3.17 3.07
C GLN A 35 -3.93 1.85 2.66
N HIS A 36 -3.51 1.65 1.40
CA HIS A 36 -2.97 0.36 0.96
C HIS A 36 -1.67 -0.09 1.66
N HIS A 37 -0.97 0.81 2.37
CA HIS A 37 0.17 0.48 3.23
C HIS A 37 -0.17 0.45 4.73
N GLU A 38 -1.45 0.57 5.08
CA GLU A 38 -1.92 0.23 6.41
C GLU A 38 -1.80 -1.28 6.63
N ARG A 39 -1.37 -1.67 7.83
CA ARG A 39 -1.17 -3.07 8.19
C ARG A 39 -2.27 -3.48 9.14
N TYR A 40 -2.78 -4.71 8.99
CA TYR A 40 -3.86 -5.23 9.83
C TYR A 40 -3.54 -5.19 11.34
N ASP A 41 -2.25 -5.21 11.70
CA ASP A 41 -1.73 -5.12 13.08
C ASP A 41 -1.63 -3.69 13.63
N GLY A 42 -1.90 -2.65 12.83
CA GLY A 42 -1.81 -1.24 13.21
C GLY A 42 -0.40 -0.64 13.10
N LYS A 43 0.58 -1.37 12.53
CA LYS A 43 1.96 -0.87 12.36
C LYS A 43 2.20 -0.24 10.98
N GLY A 44 1.14 -0.02 10.22
CA GLY A 44 1.19 0.58 8.89
C GLY A 44 1.24 2.10 8.93
N TYR A 45 1.07 2.70 7.76
CA TYR A 45 1.04 4.14 7.56
C TYR A 45 -0.02 4.48 6.48
N PRO A 46 -0.55 5.72 6.44
CA PRO A 46 -0.12 6.90 7.18
C PRO A 46 -0.71 7.11 8.58
N TYR A 47 -1.79 6.42 8.93
CA TYR A 47 -2.56 6.70 10.14
C TYR A 47 -2.43 5.63 11.23
N GLY A 48 -1.91 4.44 10.90
CA GLY A 48 -1.77 3.34 11.85
C GLY A 48 -3.10 2.67 12.17
N LEU A 49 -4.00 2.60 11.18
CA LEU A 49 -5.32 1.98 11.32
C LEU A 49 -5.18 0.48 11.57
N LYS A 50 -6.09 -0.10 12.36
CA LYS A 50 -6.03 -1.50 12.74
C LYS A 50 -7.25 -2.30 12.28
N GLY A 51 -6.99 -3.51 11.80
CA GLY A 51 -8.03 -4.48 11.46
C GLY A 51 -9.07 -3.93 10.47
N LYS A 52 -10.31 -3.75 10.92
CA LYS A 52 -11.44 -3.32 10.08
C LYS A 52 -11.59 -1.81 9.96
N GLU A 53 -10.77 -1.02 10.66
CA GLU A 53 -10.66 0.43 10.44
C GLU A 53 -10.07 0.73 9.04
N ILE A 54 -9.29 -0.22 8.52
CA ILE A 54 -8.76 -0.18 7.15
C ILE A 54 -9.88 -0.56 6.18
N CYS A 55 -10.12 0.30 5.19
CA CYS A 55 -11.15 0.05 4.18
C CYS A 55 -10.87 -1.27 3.43
N ILE A 56 -11.94 -1.91 2.96
CA ILE A 56 -11.82 -3.24 2.32
C ILE A 56 -10.93 -3.20 1.07
N PHE A 57 -11.00 -2.12 0.28
CA PHE A 57 -10.17 -1.97 -0.92
C PHE A 57 -8.68 -1.93 -0.59
N ALA A 58 -8.28 -1.19 0.45
CA ALA A 58 -6.89 -1.14 0.87
C ALA A 58 -6.38 -2.49 1.38
N ARG A 59 -7.20 -3.25 2.11
CA ARG A 59 -6.83 -4.61 2.55
C ARG A 59 -6.63 -5.57 1.37
N ILE A 60 -7.47 -5.47 0.33
CA ILE A 60 -7.31 -6.25 -0.89
C ILE A 60 -6.03 -5.82 -1.64
N MET A 61 -5.82 -4.51 -1.82
CA MET A 61 -4.65 -3.97 -2.49
C MET A 61 -3.35 -4.35 -1.78
N CYS A 62 -3.30 -4.27 -0.45
CA CYS A 62 -2.12 -4.66 0.33
C CYS A 62 -1.72 -6.12 0.08
N VAL A 63 -2.68 -7.04 -0.01
CA VAL A 63 -2.41 -8.44 -0.30
C VAL A 63 -1.94 -8.62 -1.75
N ALA A 64 -2.61 -7.97 -2.70
CA ALA A 64 -2.24 -8.04 -4.11
C ALA A 64 -0.84 -7.45 -4.37
N ASP A 65 -0.52 -6.31 -3.77
CA ASP A 65 0.79 -5.64 -3.89
C ASP A 65 1.90 -6.47 -3.25
N ALA A 66 1.66 -7.05 -2.06
CA ALA A 66 2.62 -7.93 -1.42
C ALA A 66 2.87 -9.20 -2.25
N PHE A 67 1.83 -9.82 -2.79
CA PHE A 67 1.95 -11.01 -3.61
C PHE A 67 2.74 -10.71 -4.90
N ASP A 68 2.37 -9.66 -5.65
CA ASP A 68 3.11 -9.25 -6.84
C ASP A 68 4.57 -8.94 -6.52
N ALA A 69 4.82 -8.25 -5.40
CA ALA A 69 6.17 -7.96 -4.95
C ALA A 69 6.98 -9.21 -4.62
N MET A 70 6.34 -10.29 -4.15
CA MET A 70 6.96 -11.57 -3.85
C MET A 70 7.25 -12.41 -5.09
N THR A 71 6.34 -12.45 -6.05
CA THR A 71 6.43 -13.32 -7.24
C THR A 71 7.14 -12.69 -8.43
N SER A 72 7.29 -11.36 -8.45
CA SER A 72 7.97 -10.66 -9.55
C SER A 72 9.49 -10.59 -9.36
N ASP A 73 10.23 -10.77 -10.46
CA ASP A 73 11.67 -10.54 -10.49
C ASP A 73 11.99 -9.07 -10.17
N ARG A 74 12.95 -8.86 -9.27
CA ARG A 74 13.46 -7.52 -8.91
C ARG A 74 14.98 -7.48 -9.12
N PRO A 75 15.58 -6.29 -9.32
CA PRO A 75 17.02 -6.19 -9.59
C PRO A 75 17.94 -6.92 -8.60
N TYR A 76 17.48 -7.11 -7.36
CA TYR A 76 18.23 -7.74 -6.26
C TYR A 76 17.77 -9.15 -5.88
N ARG A 77 16.67 -9.67 -6.45
CA ARG A 77 16.19 -11.03 -6.16
C ARG A 77 15.31 -11.57 -7.28
N LYS A 78 15.33 -12.88 -7.48
CA LYS A 78 14.32 -13.57 -8.29
C LYS A 78 12.98 -13.63 -7.55
N GLY A 79 11.91 -13.65 -8.32
CA GLY A 79 10.56 -13.88 -7.82
C GLY A 79 10.44 -15.24 -7.13
N MET A 80 9.62 -15.31 -6.10
CA MET A 80 9.25 -16.57 -5.44
C MET A 80 8.29 -17.37 -6.33
N ASP A 81 8.33 -18.69 -6.21
CA ASP A 81 7.29 -19.53 -6.80
C ASP A 81 5.94 -19.31 -6.10
N MET A 82 4.85 -19.69 -6.76
CA MET A 82 3.49 -19.45 -6.24
C MET A 82 3.15 -20.24 -4.97
N GLU A 83 3.85 -21.34 -4.67
CA GLU A 83 3.58 -22.13 -3.47
C GLU A 83 4.23 -21.50 -2.23
N SER A 84 5.40 -20.89 -2.42
CA SER A 84 6.15 -20.18 -1.38
C SER A 84 5.60 -18.77 -1.08
N ALA A 85 4.93 -18.14 -2.04
CA ALA A 85 4.41 -16.76 -1.95
C ALA A 85 3.07 -16.69 -1.20
#